data_AF-A0A7V4PA76-F1
#
_entry.id   AF-A0A7V4PA76-F1
#
_cell.length_a   1.000
_cell.length_b   1.000
_cell.length_c   1.000
_cell.angle_alpha   90.00
_cell.angle_beta   90.00
_cell.angle_gamma   90.00
#
_symmetry.space_group_name_H-M   'P 1'
#
loop_
_entity.id
_entity.type
_entity.pdbx_description
1 polymer ?
#
loop_
_entity_poly.entity_id
_entity_poly.type
_entity_poly.pdbx_seq_one_letter_code
_entity_poly.pdbx_strand_id
1 'polypeptide(L)'
;MKTHHDEFRRPRRVRRAGIAVVLVLGLLAITLAISYATLRGQGTTAQLARNNSRALDAREAARSGLAAALRKMSEADWAGVDVPLSANVTNQSWYEVTFTTGDASLTPSDPKYGEYPYRVTLESTGYAADPSDPTLRSTHKSRCVVQLVRKAMPADPSNWTALTTPAVYQWGNRNVPVQFPVRIGGTATILGKVQLCLEYPPSNATARDRYLSDLNAMRLAGQGDYRPFASPLTIATARQDIATLNILNTKLGLLTVNSLASTNNPLAHPGSVTSYRLYPGGKAYDVPVVQALYGSTLQNVTLAPDPVTNPLGVFRSSGSLSLQNNVLIRGTLLTEGSSPDIQVSGTNVRLEGVNLPGLSGTTQVYQLPTALVADDLRIHSSADVEIKGFTMVWDEFELRPGSASTRLKVEGNLVTAGLLLQGRSSWVLNGSEWGAELSAFQTNLLLPLSDPNRITYFPTWMERKRGFTVQPALTFQPASSGVRPHWHDWTQPVFQKASSDAGLAWDLVRWEELD
;
A
#
# COMPACT_ATOMS: atom_id res chain seq x y z
N MET A 1 -48.18 -105.04 73.25
CA MET A 1 -47.50 -106.02 72.36
C MET A 1 -48.18 -105.89 70.98
N LYS A 2 -47.96 -104.81 70.20
CA LYS A 2 -46.87 -104.54 69.22
C LYS A 2 -46.62 -105.78 68.33
N THR A 3 -46.85 -105.82 67.02
CA THR A 3 -46.63 -104.88 65.89
C THR A 3 -47.41 -105.35 64.65
N HIS A 4 -48.27 -104.54 64.03
CA HIS A 4 -48.11 -103.82 62.74
C HIS A 4 -47.62 -104.63 61.52
N HIS A 5 -48.56 -104.85 60.59
CA HIS A 5 -48.42 -105.43 59.26
C HIS A 5 -48.04 -104.37 58.20
N ASP A 6 -47.30 -104.85 57.21
CA ASP A 6 -46.83 -104.25 55.96
C ASP A 6 -47.85 -103.45 55.15
N GLU A 7 -47.38 -102.35 54.55
CA GLU A 7 -47.97 -101.79 53.34
C GLU A 7 -46.88 -101.43 52.31
N PHE A 8 -46.96 -102.08 51.14
CA PHE A 8 -46.05 -101.98 50.01
C PHE A 8 -46.08 -100.60 49.32
N ARG A 9 -44.91 -99.97 49.13
CA ARG A 9 -44.71 -98.93 48.10
C ARG A 9 -43.72 -99.40 47.03
N ARG A 10 -44.24 -99.66 45.82
CA ARG A 10 -43.45 -99.83 44.58
C ARG A 10 -42.95 -98.47 44.07
N PRO A 11 -41.66 -98.31 43.68
CA PRO A 11 -41.24 -97.18 42.87
C PRO A 11 -41.58 -97.40 41.39
N ARG A 12 -42.39 -96.49 40.84
CA ARG A 12 -42.68 -96.32 39.40
C ARG A 12 -41.39 -95.96 38.64
N ARG A 13 -40.94 -96.81 37.72
CA ARG A 13 -39.96 -96.44 36.68
C ARG A 13 -40.60 -95.47 35.69
N VAL A 14 -40.20 -94.20 35.75
CA VAL A 14 -40.52 -93.19 34.74
C VAL A 14 -39.66 -93.45 33.50
N ARG A 15 -40.28 -93.79 32.37
CA ARG A 15 -39.63 -93.86 31.06
C ARG A 15 -39.15 -92.45 30.66
N ARG A 16 -37.82 -92.26 30.60
CA ARG A 16 -37.16 -91.05 30.10
C ARG A 16 -37.16 -91.03 28.56
N ALA A 17 -38.30 -90.74 27.93
CA ALA A 17 -38.38 -90.56 26.47
C ALA A 17 -38.45 -89.08 26.03
N GLY A 18 -38.66 -88.13 26.96
CA GLY A 18 -38.71 -86.69 26.66
C GLY A 18 -37.41 -85.91 26.93
N ILE A 19 -36.51 -86.42 27.79
CA ILE A 19 -35.28 -85.70 28.19
C ILE A 19 -34.29 -85.60 27.01
N ALA A 20 -34.23 -86.63 26.16
CA ALA A 20 -33.39 -86.61 24.96
C ALA A 20 -33.85 -85.53 23.96
N VAL A 21 -35.16 -85.34 23.79
CA VAL A 21 -35.73 -84.31 22.90
C VAL A 21 -35.47 -82.90 23.45
N VAL A 22 -35.58 -82.69 24.76
CA VAL A 22 -35.25 -81.41 25.41
C VAL A 22 -33.75 -81.11 25.34
N LEU A 23 -32.88 -82.11 25.49
CA LEU A 23 -31.43 -81.96 25.30
C LEU A 23 -31.07 -81.59 23.87
N VAL A 24 -31.68 -82.24 22.86
CA VAL A 24 -31.46 -81.95 21.45
C VAL A 24 -31.98 -80.56 21.08
N LEU A 25 -33.16 -80.17 21.53
CA LEU A 25 -33.71 -78.82 21.33
C LEU A 25 -32.88 -77.74 22.03
N GLY A 26 -32.37 -78.01 23.24
CA GLY A 26 -31.45 -77.12 23.95
C GLY A 26 -30.11 -76.96 23.22
N LEU A 27 -29.56 -78.05 22.68
CA LEU A 27 -28.33 -78.02 21.88
C LEU A 27 -28.54 -77.28 20.54
N LEU A 28 -29.68 -77.46 19.90
CA LEU A 28 -30.09 -76.71 18.70
C LEU A 28 -30.27 -75.21 18.99
N ALA A 29 -30.90 -74.86 20.11
CA ALA A 29 -31.06 -73.46 20.50
C ALA A 29 -29.71 -72.78 20.78
N ILE A 30 -28.79 -73.46 21.47
CA ILE A 30 -27.43 -72.94 21.74
C ILE A 30 -26.64 -72.81 20.44
N THR A 31 -26.68 -73.81 19.56
CA THR A 31 -25.99 -73.75 18.26
C THR A 31 -26.55 -72.67 17.35
N LEU A 32 -27.86 -72.46 17.33
CA LEU A 32 -28.52 -71.33 16.63
C LEU A 32 -28.11 -69.99 17.24
N ALA A 33 -28.08 -69.86 18.57
CA ALA A 33 -27.69 -68.63 19.24
C ALA A 33 -26.22 -68.27 18.96
N ILE A 34 -25.30 -69.26 18.99
CA ILE A 34 -23.89 -69.07 18.64
C ILE A 34 -23.76 -68.71 17.16
N SER A 35 -24.47 -69.39 16.25
CA SER A 35 -24.43 -69.13 14.81
C SER A 35 -24.98 -67.74 14.46
N TYR A 36 -26.05 -67.30 15.14
CA TYR A 36 -26.59 -65.97 14.96
C TYR A 36 -25.64 -64.89 15.51
N ALA A 37 -25.03 -65.13 16.67
CA ALA A 37 -24.05 -64.23 17.27
C ALA A 37 -22.80 -64.09 16.38
N THR A 38 -22.30 -65.18 15.79
CA THR A 38 -21.15 -65.15 14.87
C THR A 38 -21.49 -64.47 13.55
N LEU A 39 -22.66 -64.75 12.94
CA LEU A 39 -23.12 -64.07 11.73
C LEU A 39 -23.31 -62.57 11.95
N ARG A 40 -23.92 -62.19 13.09
CA ARG A 40 -24.08 -60.78 13.47
C ARG A 40 -22.73 -60.10 13.71
N GLY A 41 -21.80 -60.78 14.39
CA GLY A 41 -20.43 -60.29 14.62
C GLY A 41 -19.63 -60.10 13.33
N GLN A 42 -19.70 -61.06 12.40
CA GLN A 42 -19.07 -60.93 11.08
C GLN A 42 -19.70 -59.79 10.27
N GLY A 43 -21.03 -59.63 10.34
CA GLY A 43 -21.75 -58.53 9.70
C GLY A 43 -21.31 -57.16 10.22
N THR A 44 -21.22 -56.98 11.55
CA THR A 44 -20.74 -55.72 12.16
C THR A 44 -19.27 -55.46 11.86
N THR A 45 -18.39 -56.47 11.91
CA THR A 45 -16.98 -56.29 11.54
C THR A 45 -16.82 -55.91 10.07
N ALA A 46 -17.58 -56.51 9.15
CA ALA A 46 -17.55 -56.17 7.73
C ALA A 46 -18.11 -54.77 7.44
N GLN A 47 -19.12 -54.31 8.18
CA GLN A 47 -19.61 -52.93 8.09
C GLN A 47 -18.59 -51.93 8.66
N LEU A 48 -17.98 -52.24 9.80
CA LEU A 48 -16.94 -51.40 10.41
C LEU A 48 -15.71 -51.27 9.50
N ALA A 49 -15.26 -52.38 8.89
CA ALA A 49 -14.16 -52.36 7.93
C ALA A 49 -14.48 -51.50 6.70
N ARG A 50 -15.72 -51.58 6.17
CA ARG A 50 -16.17 -50.75 5.06
C ARG A 50 -16.27 -49.27 5.43
N ASN A 51 -16.77 -48.95 6.62
CA ASN A 51 -16.81 -47.59 7.15
C ASN A 51 -15.40 -47.01 7.30
N ASN A 52 -14.47 -47.79 7.88
CA ASN A 52 -13.08 -47.38 8.05
C ASN A 52 -12.39 -47.18 6.69
N SER A 53 -12.61 -48.07 5.73
CA SER A 53 -12.09 -47.92 4.36
C SER A 53 -12.57 -46.62 3.74
N ARG A 54 -13.89 -46.33 3.79
CA ARG A 54 -14.44 -45.07 3.26
C ARG A 54 -13.90 -43.84 3.97
N ALA A 55 -13.72 -43.90 5.29
CA ALA A 55 -13.12 -42.80 6.03
C ALA A 55 -11.68 -42.52 5.58
N LEU A 56 -10.89 -43.57 5.32
CA LEU A 56 -9.54 -43.46 4.75
C LEU A 56 -9.57 -42.91 3.32
N ASP A 57 -10.49 -43.39 2.48
CA ASP A 57 -10.63 -42.92 1.09
C ASP A 57 -11.04 -41.44 1.04
N ALA A 58 -11.96 -40.99 1.91
CA ALA A 58 -12.35 -39.59 2.03
C ALA A 58 -11.17 -38.72 2.50
N ARG A 59 -10.37 -39.22 3.45
CA ARG A 59 -9.15 -38.53 3.92
C ARG A 59 -8.10 -38.40 2.81
N GLU A 60 -7.86 -39.47 2.06
CA GLU A 60 -6.91 -39.44 0.94
C GLU A 60 -7.40 -38.52 -0.19
N ALA A 61 -8.72 -38.49 -0.44
CA ALA A 61 -9.31 -37.55 -1.37
C ALA A 61 -9.11 -36.09 -0.91
N ALA A 62 -9.31 -35.78 0.37
CA ALA A 62 -9.07 -34.43 0.90
C ALA A 62 -7.60 -34.00 0.75
N ARG A 63 -6.65 -34.90 1.01
CA ARG A 63 -5.21 -34.64 0.82
C ARG A 63 -4.83 -34.45 -0.64
N SER A 64 -5.39 -35.28 -1.52
CA SER A 64 -5.22 -35.15 -2.97
C SER A 64 -5.75 -33.82 -3.47
N GLY A 65 -6.90 -33.38 -2.94
CA GLY A 65 -7.48 -32.07 -3.23
C GLY A 65 -6.54 -30.93 -2.86
N LEU A 66 -5.99 -30.92 -1.64
CA LEU A 66 -5.01 -29.90 -1.23
C LEU A 66 -3.75 -29.93 -2.10
N ALA A 67 -3.20 -31.10 -2.41
CA ALA A 67 -2.02 -31.20 -3.29
C ALA A 67 -2.31 -30.67 -4.72
N ALA A 68 -3.46 -31.02 -5.27
CA ALA A 68 -3.90 -30.51 -6.57
C ALA A 68 -4.13 -28.99 -6.55
N ALA A 69 -4.72 -28.47 -5.48
CA ALA A 69 -4.97 -27.04 -5.30
C ALA A 69 -3.67 -26.24 -5.17
N LEU A 70 -2.71 -26.71 -4.36
CA LEU A 70 -1.39 -26.07 -4.22
C LEU A 70 -0.63 -26.04 -5.56
N ARG A 71 -0.68 -27.13 -6.31
CA ARG A 71 -0.14 -27.17 -7.67
C ARG A 71 -0.86 -26.17 -8.56
N LYS A 72 -2.20 -26.15 -8.56
CA LYS A 72 -3.01 -25.28 -9.41
C LYS A 72 -2.72 -23.81 -9.17
N MET A 73 -2.56 -23.38 -7.91
CA MET A 73 -2.18 -22.01 -7.54
C MET A 73 -0.82 -21.57 -8.09
N SER A 74 0.03 -22.52 -8.49
CA SER A 74 1.34 -22.27 -9.08
C SER A 74 1.33 -22.34 -10.62
N GLU A 75 0.14 -22.50 -11.23
CA GLU A 75 -0.07 -22.48 -12.68
C GLU A 75 -0.60 -21.10 -13.13
N ALA A 76 -0.36 -20.73 -14.39
CA ALA A 76 -0.75 -19.43 -14.94
C ALA A 76 -2.28 -19.25 -15.10
N ASP A 77 -3.02 -20.36 -15.17
CA ASP A 77 -4.46 -20.43 -15.41
C ASP A 77 -5.27 -20.71 -14.12
N TRP A 78 -4.66 -20.49 -12.94
CA TRP A 78 -5.42 -20.51 -11.69
C TRP A 78 -6.50 -19.43 -11.72
N ALA A 79 -7.76 -19.85 -11.61
CA ALA A 79 -8.91 -18.97 -11.68
C ALA A 79 -8.99 -17.97 -10.49
N GLY A 80 -8.31 -18.29 -9.39
CA GLY A 80 -8.18 -17.41 -8.23
C GLY A 80 -8.96 -17.87 -7.00
N VAL A 81 -9.00 -16.98 -6.02
CA VAL A 81 -9.81 -17.10 -4.81
C VAL A 81 -11.29 -17.10 -5.16
N ASP A 82 -12.10 -17.70 -4.30
CA ASP A 82 -13.55 -17.87 -4.44
C ASP A 82 -14.01 -18.77 -5.61
N VAL A 83 -13.08 -19.31 -6.41
CA VAL A 83 -13.38 -20.29 -7.46
C VAL A 83 -13.00 -21.70 -6.99
N PRO A 84 -13.98 -22.60 -6.73
CA PRO A 84 -13.68 -23.91 -6.20
C PRO A 84 -12.97 -24.81 -7.24
N LEU A 85 -12.20 -25.77 -6.75
CA LEU A 85 -11.58 -26.82 -7.54
C LEU A 85 -12.11 -28.17 -7.08
N SER A 86 -12.67 -28.96 -8.00
CA SER A 86 -13.12 -30.31 -7.71
C SER A 86 -12.68 -31.29 -8.79
N ALA A 87 -12.39 -32.53 -8.36
CA ALA A 87 -12.15 -33.64 -9.27
C ALA A 87 -12.38 -34.98 -8.57
N ASN A 88 -12.54 -36.02 -9.40
CA ASN A 88 -12.59 -37.41 -8.95
C ASN A 88 -11.16 -37.93 -8.74
N VAL A 89 -10.92 -38.57 -7.59
CA VAL A 89 -9.70 -39.37 -7.35
C VAL A 89 -9.90 -40.78 -7.85
N THR A 90 -11.09 -41.33 -7.62
CA THR A 90 -11.57 -42.60 -8.17
C THR A 90 -13.02 -42.44 -8.61
N ASN A 91 -13.68 -43.52 -9.05
CA ASN A 91 -15.11 -43.47 -9.39
C ASN A 91 -16.02 -43.28 -8.16
N GLN A 92 -15.51 -43.50 -6.95
CA GLN A 92 -16.30 -43.43 -5.71
C GLN A 92 -15.73 -42.43 -4.70
N SER A 93 -14.58 -41.81 -4.99
CA SER A 93 -13.97 -40.78 -4.15
C SER A 93 -13.61 -39.54 -4.96
N TRP A 94 -13.92 -38.38 -4.39
CA TRP A 94 -13.71 -37.09 -5.02
C TRP A 94 -13.41 -36.03 -3.96
N TYR A 95 -12.93 -34.87 -4.40
CA TYR A 95 -12.67 -33.75 -3.51
C TYR A 95 -13.32 -32.47 -4.03
N GLU A 96 -13.54 -31.54 -3.11
CA GLU A 96 -13.90 -30.16 -3.39
C GLU A 96 -13.02 -29.25 -2.53
N VAL A 97 -12.30 -28.33 -3.16
CA VAL A 97 -11.42 -27.37 -2.52
C VAL A 97 -11.98 -25.97 -2.72
N THR A 98 -12.06 -25.22 -1.63
CA THR A 98 -12.36 -23.78 -1.65
C THR A 98 -11.10 -22.96 -1.35
N PHE A 99 -11.01 -21.79 -1.96
CA PHE A 99 -9.90 -20.85 -1.78
C PHE A 99 -10.46 -19.55 -1.21
N THR A 100 -10.04 -19.18 0.00
CA THR A 100 -10.50 -17.96 0.66
C THR A 100 -9.30 -17.04 0.92
N THR A 101 -9.43 -15.76 0.55
CA THR A 101 -8.38 -14.78 0.88
C THR A 101 -8.29 -14.60 2.38
N GLY A 102 -7.06 -14.54 2.88
CA GLY A 102 -6.79 -14.29 4.28
C GLY A 102 -6.48 -15.51 5.10
N ASP A 103 -6.28 -15.24 6.37
CA ASP A 103 -6.03 -16.21 7.42
C ASP A 103 -6.77 -15.75 8.68
N ALA A 104 -7.79 -16.51 9.08
CA ALA A 104 -8.62 -16.17 10.24
C ALA A 104 -7.86 -16.14 11.57
N SER A 105 -6.66 -16.74 11.66
CA SER A 105 -5.83 -16.65 12.87
C SER A 105 -5.13 -15.30 13.01
N LEU A 106 -5.01 -14.52 11.93
CA LEU A 106 -4.41 -13.18 11.95
C LEU A 106 -5.46 -12.16 12.38
N THR A 107 -5.55 -11.91 13.67
CA THR A 107 -6.40 -10.85 14.23
C THR A 107 -5.69 -9.49 14.14
N PRO A 108 -6.39 -8.35 14.29
CA PRO A 108 -5.76 -7.03 14.27
C PRO A 108 -4.61 -6.81 15.26
N SER A 109 -4.54 -7.61 16.32
CA SER A 109 -3.45 -7.56 17.31
C SER A 109 -2.22 -8.39 16.92
N ASP A 110 -2.32 -9.26 15.89
CA ASP A 110 -1.22 -10.10 15.45
C ASP A 110 -0.14 -9.25 14.74
N PRO A 111 1.15 -9.38 15.09
CA PRO A 111 2.24 -8.67 14.41
C PRO A 111 2.31 -8.92 12.90
N LYS A 112 1.74 -10.03 12.42
CA LYS A 112 1.65 -10.42 11.00
C LYS A 112 0.29 -10.09 10.39
N TYR A 113 -0.56 -9.29 11.04
CA TYR A 113 -1.87 -8.92 10.49
C TYR A 113 -1.78 -8.30 9.09
N GLY A 114 -0.71 -7.55 8.80
CA GLY A 114 -0.43 -7.03 7.46
C GLY A 114 -0.18 -8.09 6.38
N GLU A 115 0.08 -9.35 6.76
CA GLU A 115 0.22 -10.49 5.83
C GLU A 115 -1.13 -11.13 5.46
N TYR A 116 -2.23 -10.78 6.14
CA TYR A 116 -3.58 -11.27 5.83
C TYR A 116 -3.90 -11.25 4.32
N PRO A 117 -3.79 -10.12 3.61
CA PRO A 117 -4.19 -10.07 2.20
C PRO A 117 -3.25 -10.84 1.26
N TYR A 118 -2.08 -11.28 1.74
CA TYR A 118 -1.10 -12.08 1.02
C TYR A 118 -1.19 -13.57 1.35
N ARG A 119 -2.16 -13.98 2.18
CA ARG A 119 -2.44 -15.38 2.50
C ARG A 119 -3.70 -15.87 1.81
N VAL A 120 -3.73 -17.17 1.55
CA VAL A 120 -4.91 -17.88 1.06
C VAL A 120 -5.13 -19.08 1.96
N THR A 121 -6.35 -19.23 2.48
CA THR A 121 -6.80 -20.41 3.20
C THR A 121 -7.47 -21.36 2.19
N LEU A 122 -6.94 -22.57 2.09
CA LEU A 122 -7.50 -23.66 1.31
C LEU A 122 -8.22 -24.62 2.25
N GLU A 123 -9.50 -24.90 2.01
CA GLU A 123 -10.23 -25.95 2.70
C GLU A 123 -10.64 -27.02 1.69
N SER A 124 -10.16 -28.24 1.87
CA SER A 124 -10.50 -29.40 1.04
C SER A 124 -11.43 -30.32 1.79
N THR A 125 -12.60 -30.58 1.22
CA THR A 125 -13.50 -31.64 1.67
C THR A 125 -13.37 -32.82 0.74
N GLY A 126 -12.90 -33.95 1.27
CA GLY A 126 -12.85 -35.23 0.56
C GLY A 126 -14.09 -36.05 0.87
N TYR A 127 -14.57 -36.76 -0.14
CA TYR A 127 -15.78 -37.59 -0.08
C TYR A 127 -15.46 -39.00 -0.57
N ALA A 128 -16.08 -39.99 0.07
CA ALA A 128 -16.08 -41.38 -0.40
C ALA A 128 -17.47 -41.99 -0.24
N ALA A 129 -18.03 -42.54 -1.32
CA ALA A 129 -19.35 -43.16 -1.35
C ALA A 129 -19.25 -44.71 -1.35
N ASP A 130 -20.25 -45.38 -0.77
CA ASP A 130 -20.38 -46.83 -0.90
C ASP A 130 -20.72 -47.18 -2.37
N PRO A 131 -19.97 -48.11 -3.02
CA PRO A 131 -20.25 -48.51 -4.41
C PRO A 131 -21.65 -49.12 -4.61
N SER A 132 -22.22 -49.72 -3.56
CA SER A 132 -23.54 -50.35 -3.60
C SER A 132 -24.68 -49.41 -3.21
N ASP A 133 -24.36 -48.33 -2.51
CA ASP A 133 -25.32 -47.28 -2.13
C ASP A 133 -24.63 -45.91 -2.07
N PRO A 134 -24.69 -45.11 -3.15
CA PRO A 134 -24.06 -43.79 -3.20
C PRO A 134 -24.60 -42.77 -2.19
N THR A 135 -25.67 -43.09 -1.46
CA THR A 135 -26.19 -42.23 -0.38
C THR A 135 -25.39 -42.40 0.91
N LEU A 136 -24.72 -43.54 1.11
CA LEU A 136 -23.82 -43.79 2.23
C LEU A 136 -22.45 -43.17 1.93
N ARG A 137 -22.14 -42.06 2.60
CA ARG A 137 -20.92 -41.28 2.36
C ARG A 137 -20.12 -41.05 3.63
N SER A 138 -18.80 -41.07 3.48
CA SER A 138 -17.86 -40.55 4.47
C SER A 138 -17.27 -39.24 3.95
N THR A 139 -17.04 -38.29 4.87
CA THR A 139 -16.44 -36.99 4.57
C THR A 139 -15.25 -36.77 5.47
N HIS A 140 -14.20 -36.16 4.94
CA HIS A 140 -13.04 -35.72 5.71
C HIS A 140 -12.65 -34.31 5.28
N LYS A 141 -12.23 -33.47 6.22
CA LYS A 141 -11.82 -32.10 5.94
C LYS A 141 -10.36 -31.87 6.28
N SER A 142 -9.65 -31.19 5.40
CA SER A 142 -8.27 -30.76 5.63
C SER A 142 -8.14 -29.30 5.24
N ARG A 143 -7.31 -28.56 5.96
CA ARG A 143 -7.07 -27.14 5.73
C ARG A 143 -5.58 -26.85 5.58
N CYS A 144 -5.26 -25.95 4.68
CA CYS A 144 -3.92 -25.44 4.46
C CYS A 144 -3.98 -23.91 4.38
N VAL A 145 -2.97 -23.22 4.89
CA VAL A 145 -2.78 -21.79 4.61
C VAL A 145 -1.44 -21.60 3.95
N VAL A 146 -1.46 -20.87 2.83
CA VAL A 146 -0.27 -20.49 2.08
C VAL A 146 -0.09 -18.99 2.07
N GLN A 147 1.15 -18.54 1.91
CA GLN A 147 1.52 -17.14 1.79
C GLN A 147 2.21 -16.89 0.45
N LEU A 148 1.83 -15.80 -0.22
CA LEU A 148 2.44 -15.40 -1.48
C LEU A 148 3.92 -15.07 -1.30
N VAL A 149 4.77 -15.71 -2.11
CA VAL A 149 6.17 -15.33 -2.27
C VAL A 149 6.24 -14.23 -3.34
N ARG A 150 6.34 -12.99 -2.86
CA ARG A 150 6.37 -11.78 -3.70
C ARG A 150 7.70 -11.69 -4.45
N LYS A 151 7.81 -12.20 -5.67
CA LYS A 151 9.09 -12.23 -6.41
C LYS A 151 9.27 -11.11 -7.44
N ALA A 152 8.17 -10.59 -8.01
CA ALA A 152 8.22 -9.58 -9.05
C ALA A 152 7.04 -8.60 -8.98
N MET A 153 7.24 -7.43 -9.59
CA MET A 153 6.24 -6.41 -9.87
C MET A 153 6.34 -6.00 -11.34
N PRO A 154 5.31 -5.36 -11.92
CA PRO A 154 5.42 -4.75 -13.24
C PRO A 154 6.64 -3.84 -13.37
N ALA A 155 7.19 -3.74 -14.59
CA ALA A 155 8.25 -2.80 -14.86
C ALA A 155 7.73 -1.35 -14.77
N ASP A 156 8.56 -0.45 -14.24
CA ASP A 156 8.27 0.98 -14.31
C ASP A 156 8.28 1.47 -15.78
N PRO A 157 7.56 2.56 -16.11
CA PRO A 157 7.63 3.20 -17.43
C PRO A 157 9.06 3.58 -17.83
N SER A 158 9.32 3.62 -19.14
CA SER A 158 10.66 3.87 -19.70
C SER A 158 11.27 5.23 -19.30
N ASN A 159 10.44 6.23 -19.02
CA ASN A 159 10.86 7.56 -18.57
C ASN A 159 10.92 7.71 -17.04
N TRP A 160 10.65 6.66 -16.27
CA TRP A 160 10.51 6.74 -14.81
C TRP A 160 11.73 7.32 -14.11
N THR A 161 12.94 6.95 -14.53
CA THR A 161 14.19 7.49 -13.98
C THR A 161 14.28 9.01 -14.13
N ALA A 162 13.82 9.56 -15.25
CA ALA A 162 13.84 11.01 -15.46
C ALA A 162 12.89 11.75 -14.50
N LEU A 163 11.76 11.13 -14.14
CA LEU A 163 10.75 11.69 -13.24
C LEU A 163 11.13 11.56 -11.75
N THR A 164 11.93 10.55 -11.40
CA THR A 164 12.23 10.19 -10.01
C THR A 164 13.66 10.52 -9.56
N THR A 165 14.55 10.87 -10.49
CA THR A 165 15.89 11.37 -10.15
C THR A 165 15.85 12.75 -9.47
N PRO A 166 15.09 13.74 -9.98
CA PRO A 166 15.01 15.04 -9.33
C PRO A 166 13.95 15.08 -8.22
N ALA A 167 14.16 15.95 -7.22
CA ALA A 167 13.16 16.24 -6.20
C ALA A 167 11.96 17.00 -6.80
N VAL A 168 12.19 17.80 -7.83
CA VAL A 168 11.15 18.52 -8.58
C VAL A 168 11.36 18.35 -10.08
N TYR A 169 10.36 17.86 -10.79
CA TYR A 169 10.31 17.75 -12.25
C TYR A 169 9.10 18.49 -12.80
N GLN A 170 9.33 19.65 -13.40
CA GLN A 170 8.29 20.42 -14.08
C GLN A 170 8.41 20.20 -15.60
N TRP A 171 7.41 19.55 -16.21
CA TRP A 171 7.48 19.12 -17.62
C TRP A 171 6.78 20.05 -18.61
N GLY A 172 5.86 20.89 -18.13
CA GLY A 172 5.09 21.79 -18.97
C GLY A 172 5.89 22.99 -19.49
N ASN A 173 5.20 23.86 -20.24
CA ASN A 173 5.80 25.09 -20.78
C ASN A 173 5.52 26.36 -19.98
N ARG A 174 4.70 26.29 -18.93
CA ARG A 174 4.28 27.45 -18.15
C ARG A 174 5.47 28.10 -17.43
N ASN A 175 5.33 29.38 -17.13
CA ASN A 175 6.32 30.05 -16.30
C ASN A 175 6.29 29.47 -14.88
N VAL A 176 7.47 29.41 -14.25
CA VAL A 176 7.66 28.86 -12.92
C VAL A 176 8.14 29.98 -12.00
N PRO A 177 7.22 30.72 -11.35
CA PRO A 177 7.59 31.69 -10.33
C PRO A 177 8.14 30.96 -9.10
N VAL A 178 9.29 31.42 -8.63
CA VAL A 178 9.91 30.94 -7.39
C VAL A 178 10.28 32.16 -6.54
N GLN A 179 9.56 32.33 -5.44
CA GLN A 179 9.80 33.38 -4.46
C GLN A 179 10.63 32.85 -3.29
N PHE A 180 11.55 33.64 -2.75
CA PHE A 180 12.12 33.32 -1.45
C PHE A 180 11.06 33.54 -0.34
N PRO A 181 11.10 32.77 0.77
CA PRO A 181 12.14 31.80 1.16
C PRO A 181 11.81 30.35 0.76
N VAL A 182 11.21 30.09 -0.41
CA VAL A 182 11.05 28.71 -0.91
C VAL A 182 12.43 28.10 -1.21
N ARG A 183 12.62 26.82 -0.89
CA ARG A 183 13.86 26.08 -1.19
C ARG A 183 13.60 24.70 -1.78
N ILE A 184 14.19 24.45 -2.94
CA ILE A 184 14.34 23.13 -3.54
C ILE A 184 15.75 22.62 -3.21
N GLY A 185 15.83 21.73 -2.23
CA GLY A 185 17.06 21.17 -1.68
C GLY A 185 17.70 20.07 -2.54
N GLY A 186 16.92 19.44 -3.43
CA GLY A 186 17.41 18.42 -4.36
C GLY A 186 17.78 18.97 -5.73
N THR A 187 18.12 18.07 -6.66
CA THR A 187 18.16 18.39 -8.08
C THR A 187 16.76 18.72 -8.57
N ALA A 188 16.67 19.64 -9.54
CA ALA A 188 15.41 20.06 -10.12
C ALA A 188 15.52 20.15 -11.64
N THR A 189 14.44 19.79 -12.33
CA THR A 189 14.25 19.98 -13.76
C THR A 189 13.07 20.91 -13.98
N ILE A 190 13.29 22.05 -14.66
CA ILE A 190 12.26 23.04 -14.98
C ILE A 190 12.31 23.32 -16.49
N LEU A 191 11.33 22.81 -17.24
CA LEU A 191 11.27 22.98 -18.69
C LEU A 191 10.53 24.26 -19.12
N GLY A 192 9.82 24.89 -18.19
CA GLY A 192 9.26 26.23 -18.31
C GLY A 192 10.29 27.36 -18.16
N LYS A 193 9.82 28.61 -18.24
CA LYS A 193 10.65 29.78 -17.94
C LYS A 193 10.71 29.97 -16.42
N VAL A 194 11.91 29.97 -15.85
CA VAL A 194 12.09 30.26 -14.42
C VAL A 194 11.89 31.75 -14.19
N GLN A 195 11.08 32.13 -13.20
CA GLN A 195 10.88 33.53 -12.81
C GLN A 195 11.19 33.70 -11.33
N LEU A 196 12.38 34.22 -11.02
CA LEU A 196 12.80 34.41 -9.64
C LEU A 196 12.32 35.76 -9.10
N CYS A 197 11.71 35.74 -7.91
CA CYS A 197 11.44 36.94 -7.11
C CYS A 197 10.49 37.96 -7.80
N LEU A 198 9.37 37.49 -8.37
CA LEU A 198 8.39 38.35 -9.05
C LEU A 198 7.51 39.21 -8.12
N GLU A 199 7.46 38.93 -6.81
CA GLU A 199 6.53 39.61 -5.89
C GLU A 199 7.27 40.59 -4.98
N TYR A 200 8.46 40.22 -4.51
CA TYR A 200 9.32 41.16 -3.80
C TYR A 200 10.81 40.79 -3.93
N PRO A 201 11.68 41.76 -4.23
CA PRO A 201 11.41 43.03 -4.92
C PRO A 201 11.47 42.90 -6.45
N PRO A 202 10.34 42.75 -7.18
CA PRO A 202 10.37 42.81 -8.64
C PRO A 202 10.65 44.24 -9.12
N SER A 203 10.21 45.24 -8.36
CA SER A 203 10.31 46.66 -8.68
C SER A 203 11.62 47.31 -8.24
N ASN A 204 12.49 46.58 -7.53
CA ASN A 204 13.84 47.03 -7.18
C ASN A 204 14.87 45.93 -7.45
N ALA A 205 15.33 45.86 -8.70
CA ALA A 205 16.29 44.86 -9.16
C ALA A 205 17.59 44.86 -8.34
N THR A 206 18.06 46.02 -7.87
CA THR A 206 19.28 46.13 -7.06
C THR A 206 19.12 45.46 -5.70
N ALA A 207 18.00 45.68 -5.01
CA ALA A 207 17.70 45.04 -3.74
C ALA A 207 17.55 43.51 -3.91
N ARG A 208 16.90 43.08 -4.99
CA ARG A 208 16.72 41.66 -5.32
C ARG A 208 18.07 41.00 -5.55
N ASP A 209 18.88 41.57 -6.44
CA ASP A 209 20.18 41.03 -6.81
C ASP A 209 21.12 40.97 -5.60
N ARG A 210 21.06 41.99 -4.71
CA ARG A 210 21.82 42.00 -3.46
C ARG A 210 21.35 40.90 -2.50
N TYR A 211 20.04 40.74 -2.34
CA TYR A 211 19.49 39.68 -1.50
C TYR A 211 19.95 38.31 -1.98
N LEU A 212 19.78 38.02 -3.27
CA LEU A 212 20.15 36.73 -3.87
C LEU A 212 21.67 36.49 -3.87
N SER A 213 22.50 37.52 -4.11
CA SER A 213 23.95 37.39 -4.02
C SER A 213 24.41 37.09 -2.60
N ASP A 214 23.81 37.75 -1.61
CA ASP A 214 24.17 37.57 -0.21
C ASP A 214 23.73 36.19 0.30
N LEU A 215 22.63 35.60 -0.20
CA LEU A 215 22.30 34.19 0.09
C LEU A 215 23.43 33.23 -0.37
N ASN A 216 24.02 33.48 -1.54
CA ASN A 216 25.16 32.68 -2.00
C ASN A 216 26.44 32.99 -1.19
N ALA A 217 26.67 34.25 -0.82
CA ALA A 217 27.80 34.63 0.02
C ALA A 217 27.71 33.98 1.42
N MET A 218 26.51 33.95 2.02
CA MET A 218 26.24 33.24 3.27
C MET A 218 26.60 31.75 3.18
N ARG A 219 26.20 31.07 2.10
CA ARG A 219 26.58 29.67 1.84
C ARG A 219 28.09 29.51 1.77
N LEU A 220 28.78 30.35 1.01
CA LEU A 220 30.24 30.30 0.84
C LEU A 220 30.98 30.59 2.16
N ALA A 221 30.37 31.38 3.05
CA ALA A 221 30.89 31.69 4.38
C ALA A 221 30.47 30.67 5.46
N GLY A 222 29.81 29.57 5.12
CA GLY A 222 29.39 28.53 6.06
C GLY A 222 28.21 28.89 6.97
N GLN A 223 27.44 29.93 6.65
CA GLN A 223 26.29 30.41 7.43
C GLN A 223 24.97 29.68 7.07
N GLY A 224 25.07 28.49 6.50
CA GLY A 224 23.93 27.77 5.91
C GLY A 224 23.64 28.17 4.46
N ASP A 225 22.97 27.27 3.73
CA ASP A 225 22.51 27.54 2.36
C ASP A 225 20.99 27.76 2.38
N TYR A 226 20.59 29.00 2.09
CA TYR A 226 19.19 29.43 2.06
C TYR A 226 18.74 29.86 0.66
N ARG A 227 19.53 29.54 -0.37
CA ARG A 227 19.16 29.82 -1.76
C ARG A 227 17.91 29.03 -2.17
N PRO A 228 17.12 29.52 -3.15
CA PRO A 228 15.96 28.80 -3.66
C PRO A 228 16.27 27.45 -4.29
N PHE A 229 17.48 27.28 -4.82
CA PHE A 229 17.97 26.02 -5.35
C PHE A 229 19.31 25.68 -4.70
N ALA A 230 19.46 24.44 -4.26
CA ALA A 230 20.70 23.98 -3.61
C ALA A 230 21.68 23.33 -4.59
N SER A 231 21.17 22.73 -5.66
CA SER A 231 21.88 21.86 -6.60
C SER A 231 21.86 22.44 -8.03
N PRO A 232 22.67 21.90 -8.96
CA PRO A 232 22.56 22.26 -10.38
C PRO A 232 21.12 22.14 -10.88
N LEU A 233 20.72 23.12 -11.71
CA LEU A 233 19.36 23.23 -12.22
C LEU A 233 19.33 22.80 -13.69
N THR A 234 18.55 21.77 -14.00
CA THR A 234 18.29 21.38 -15.39
C THR A 234 17.17 22.23 -15.95
N ILE A 235 17.43 22.99 -17.01
CA ILE A 235 16.47 23.92 -17.61
C ILE A 235 16.47 23.85 -19.13
N ALA A 236 15.35 24.23 -19.73
CA ALA A 236 15.32 24.56 -21.14
C ALA A 236 15.92 25.96 -21.36
N THR A 237 17.22 26.02 -21.68
CA THR A 237 17.95 27.31 -21.80
C THR A 237 17.37 28.23 -22.87
N ALA A 238 16.85 27.65 -23.97
CA ALA A 238 16.18 28.38 -25.04
C ALA A 238 14.93 29.16 -24.61
N ARG A 239 14.41 28.91 -23.39
CA ARG A 239 13.22 29.59 -22.83
C ARG A 239 13.57 30.63 -21.78
N GLN A 240 14.84 30.71 -21.39
CA GLN A 240 15.29 31.67 -20.39
C GLN A 240 15.75 32.96 -21.07
N ASP A 241 15.49 34.09 -20.43
CA ASP A 241 16.14 35.34 -20.82
C ASP A 241 17.51 35.47 -20.15
N ILE A 242 18.35 36.35 -20.71
CA ILE A 242 19.71 36.61 -20.21
C ILE A 242 19.69 37.08 -18.76
N ALA A 243 18.69 37.86 -18.36
CA ALA A 243 18.56 38.35 -16.99
C ALA A 243 18.37 37.20 -15.99
N THR A 244 17.50 36.24 -16.30
CA THR A 244 17.24 35.05 -15.50
C THR A 244 18.48 34.17 -15.39
N LEU A 245 19.17 33.93 -16.51
CA LEU A 245 20.43 33.17 -16.52
C LEU A 245 21.51 33.86 -15.70
N ASN A 246 21.61 35.19 -15.76
CA ASN A 246 22.53 35.96 -14.93
C ASN A 246 22.20 35.83 -13.45
N ILE A 247 20.92 35.88 -13.06
CA ILE A 247 20.53 35.69 -11.65
C ILE A 247 20.92 34.28 -11.18
N LEU A 248 20.59 33.24 -11.94
CA LEU A 248 20.89 31.86 -11.60
C LEU A 248 22.41 31.63 -11.47
N ASN A 249 23.17 31.99 -12.50
CA ASN A 249 24.59 31.65 -12.59
C ASN A 249 25.47 32.60 -11.75
N THR A 250 25.17 33.91 -11.72
CA THR A 250 26.07 34.90 -11.10
C THR A 250 25.65 35.32 -9.70
N LYS A 251 24.34 35.47 -9.44
CA LYS A 251 23.85 35.90 -8.11
C LYS A 251 23.71 34.71 -7.18
N LEU A 252 23.00 33.67 -7.63
CA LEU A 252 22.82 32.44 -6.86
C LEU A 252 24.01 31.48 -6.94
N GLY A 253 24.91 31.64 -7.93
CA GLY A 253 26.06 30.76 -8.08
C GLY A 253 25.68 29.32 -8.43
N LEU A 254 24.64 29.13 -9.25
CA LEU A 254 24.16 27.83 -9.68
C LEU A 254 24.78 27.42 -11.01
N LEU A 255 25.02 26.11 -11.17
CA LEU A 255 25.26 25.53 -12.49
C LEU A 255 23.92 25.28 -13.17
N THR A 256 23.79 25.71 -14.41
CA THR A 256 22.62 25.43 -15.26
C THR A 256 22.99 24.37 -16.31
N VAL A 257 22.17 23.33 -16.41
CA VAL A 257 22.32 22.24 -17.39
C VAL A 257 21.21 22.37 -18.43
N ASN A 258 21.57 22.38 -19.70
CA ASN A 258 20.59 22.50 -20.77
C ASN A 258 19.84 21.19 -20.99
N SER A 259 18.52 21.27 -21.13
CA SER A 259 17.64 20.21 -21.60
C SER A 259 16.77 20.71 -22.75
N LEU A 260 16.25 19.78 -23.54
CA LEU A 260 15.25 20.12 -24.54
C LEU A 260 13.93 20.50 -23.84
N ALA A 261 13.28 21.53 -24.35
CA ALA A 261 11.92 21.83 -23.93
C ALA A 261 10.99 20.67 -24.31
N SER A 262 10.11 20.28 -23.39
CA SER A 262 8.99 19.37 -23.67
C SER A 262 7.69 20.06 -23.29
N THR A 263 6.60 19.72 -23.97
CA THR A 263 5.22 19.99 -23.55
C THR A 263 4.42 18.71 -23.43
N ASN A 264 5.06 17.56 -23.67
CA ASN A 264 4.40 16.28 -23.70
C ASN A 264 4.18 15.80 -22.28
N ASN A 265 2.97 15.32 -22.02
CA ASN A 265 2.64 14.65 -20.78
C ASN A 265 3.53 13.40 -20.64
N PRO A 266 4.36 13.29 -19.58
CA PRO A 266 5.28 12.16 -19.43
C PRO A 266 4.55 10.84 -19.11
N LEU A 267 3.42 10.88 -18.41
CA LEU A 267 2.63 9.69 -18.05
C LEU A 267 1.14 10.01 -18.07
N ALA A 268 0.31 9.06 -18.49
CA ALA A 268 -1.15 9.23 -18.41
C ALA A 268 -1.64 9.13 -16.95
N HIS A 269 -2.63 9.95 -16.58
CA HIS A 269 -3.33 9.77 -15.31
C HIS A 269 -4.07 8.42 -15.33
N PRO A 270 -4.07 7.62 -14.23
CA PRO A 270 -4.76 6.33 -14.19
C PRO A 270 -6.28 6.36 -14.41
N GLY A 271 -6.89 7.55 -14.35
CA GLY A 271 -8.33 7.72 -14.45
C GLY A 271 -9.06 7.17 -13.23
N SER A 272 -10.24 6.59 -13.47
CA SER A 272 -11.10 6.07 -12.42
C SER A 272 -10.72 4.66 -11.99
N VAL A 273 -9.84 4.57 -11.00
CA VAL A 273 -9.47 3.29 -10.36
C VAL A 273 -10.54 2.92 -9.33
N THR A 274 -11.45 2.02 -9.70
CA THR A 274 -12.55 1.59 -8.81
C THR A 274 -12.21 0.34 -7.99
N SER A 275 -11.28 -0.48 -8.47
CA SER A 275 -10.84 -1.70 -7.78
C SER A 275 -9.42 -2.08 -8.17
N TYR A 276 -8.72 -2.82 -7.31
CA TYR A 276 -7.40 -3.38 -7.62
C TYR A 276 -7.24 -4.80 -7.07
N ARG A 277 -6.19 -5.51 -7.51
CA ARG A 277 -5.78 -6.82 -6.98
C ARG A 277 -4.32 -6.81 -6.59
N LEU A 278 -3.97 -7.59 -5.57
CA LEU A 278 -2.58 -7.70 -5.13
C LEU A 278 -1.76 -8.71 -5.95
N TYR A 279 -2.40 -9.74 -6.47
CA TYR A 279 -1.79 -10.78 -7.31
C TYR A 279 -2.84 -11.39 -8.25
N PRO A 280 -2.43 -12.00 -9.38
CA PRO A 280 -3.34 -12.73 -10.27
C PRO A 280 -4.20 -13.74 -9.53
N GLY A 281 -5.52 -13.69 -9.74
CA GLY A 281 -6.46 -14.55 -9.02
C GLY A 281 -6.74 -14.15 -7.57
N GLY A 282 -6.08 -13.15 -6.99
CA GLY A 282 -6.36 -12.68 -5.63
C GLY A 282 -7.66 -11.88 -5.51
N LYS A 283 -8.11 -11.62 -4.27
CA LYS A 283 -9.32 -10.80 -4.01
C LYS A 283 -9.24 -9.44 -4.70
N ALA A 284 -10.38 -9.01 -5.26
CA ALA A 284 -10.56 -7.63 -5.71
C ALA A 284 -10.90 -6.74 -4.50
N TYR A 285 -10.19 -5.63 -4.37
CA TYR A 285 -10.41 -4.64 -3.33
C TYR A 285 -11.02 -3.40 -3.96
N ASP A 286 -12.16 -2.95 -3.44
CA ASP A 286 -12.80 -1.72 -3.88
C ASP A 286 -12.02 -0.50 -3.38
N VAL A 287 -11.90 0.52 -4.24
CA VAL A 287 -11.25 1.78 -3.88
C VAL A 287 -12.31 2.76 -3.37
N PRO A 288 -12.28 3.10 -2.06
CA PRO A 288 -13.28 3.99 -1.48
C PRO A 288 -13.18 5.42 -2.01
N VAL A 289 -14.33 6.03 -2.30
CA VAL A 289 -14.44 7.47 -2.57
C VAL A 289 -14.42 8.20 -1.23
N VAL A 290 -13.41 9.03 -1.01
CA VAL A 290 -13.24 9.81 0.21
C VAL A 290 -14.47 10.66 0.51
N GLN A 291 -15.02 11.35 -0.50
CA GLN A 291 -16.21 12.20 -0.33
C GLN A 291 -17.46 11.42 0.06
N ALA A 292 -17.60 10.17 -0.37
CA ALA A 292 -18.75 9.35 0.02
C ALA A 292 -18.71 8.96 1.51
N LEU A 293 -17.51 8.89 2.09
CA LEU A 293 -17.30 8.49 3.48
C LEU A 293 -17.24 9.69 4.44
N TYR A 294 -16.67 10.82 4.00
CA TYR A 294 -16.32 11.94 4.88
C TYR A 294 -16.75 13.32 4.36
N GLY A 295 -17.36 13.39 3.16
CA GLY A 295 -17.65 14.65 2.48
C GLY A 295 -16.44 15.26 1.76
N SER A 296 -16.65 16.41 1.11
CA SER A 296 -15.61 17.11 0.33
C SER A 296 -14.59 17.88 1.17
N THR A 297 -14.77 17.95 2.49
CA THR A 297 -13.87 18.64 3.41
C THR A 297 -13.46 17.67 4.52
N LEU A 298 -12.17 17.34 4.58
CA LEU A 298 -11.62 16.48 5.61
C LEU A 298 -11.06 17.31 6.77
N GLN A 299 -11.39 16.92 7.99
CA GLN A 299 -10.84 17.50 9.22
C GLN A 299 -10.86 16.44 10.33
N ASN A 300 -9.76 16.33 11.09
CA ASN A 300 -9.60 15.33 12.16
C ASN A 300 -9.80 13.88 11.67
N VAL A 301 -9.27 13.58 10.48
CA VAL A 301 -9.42 12.27 9.82
C VAL A 301 -8.04 11.63 9.63
N THR A 302 -7.94 10.35 9.96
CA THR A 302 -6.81 9.50 9.57
C THR A 302 -7.29 8.41 8.63
N LEU A 303 -6.80 8.42 7.40
CA LEU A 303 -6.99 7.35 6.41
C LEU A 303 -5.70 6.53 6.33
N ALA A 304 -5.80 5.21 6.44
CA ALA A 304 -4.67 4.31 6.41
C ALA A 304 -5.05 2.97 5.76
N PRO A 305 -4.07 2.15 5.36
CA PRO A 305 -4.34 0.82 4.83
C PRO A 305 -5.03 -0.07 5.87
N ASP A 306 -5.97 -0.88 5.40
CA ASP A 306 -6.65 -1.91 6.17
C ASP A 306 -6.42 -3.27 5.49
N PRO A 307 -5.77 -4.24 6.14
CA PRO A 307 -5.42 -5.52 5.51
C PRO A 307 -6.59 -6.32 4.91
N VAL A 308 -7.83 -6.08 5.35
CA VAL A 308 -9.01 -6.86 4.92
C VAL A 308 -9.75 -6.20 3.76
N THR A 309 -9.84 -4.86 3.80
CA THR A 309 -10.70 -4.06 2.93
C THR A 309 -9.94 -3.17 1.96
N ASN A 310 -8.78 -2.63 2.35
CA ASN A 310 -7.97 -1.75 1.52
C ASN A 310 -6.47 -1.86 1.87
N PRO A 311 -5.82 -2.99 1.55
CA PRO A 311 -4.49 -3.33 2.06
C PRO A 311 -3.36 -2.40 1.58
N LEU A 312 -3.57 -1.65 0.50
CA LEU A 312 -2.60 -0.67 -0.01
C LEU A 312 -2.92 0.77 0.43
N GLY A 313 -4.09 1.02 1.04
CA GLY A 313 -4.53 2.38 1.37
C GLY A 313 -4.74 3.23 0.11
N VAL A 314 -5.43 2.69 -0.89
CA VAL A 314 -5.76 3.43 -2.12
C VAL A 314 -7.08 4.14 -1.89
N PHE A 315 -7.11 5.45 -2.13
CA PHE A 315 -8.28 6.29 -1.94
C PHE A 315 -8.54 7.07 -3.21
N ARG A 316 -9.80 7.25 -3.57
CA ARG A 316 -10.18 8.12 -4.70
C ARG A 316 -10.96 9.34 -4.23
N SER A 317 -10.75 10.46 -4.90
CA SER A 317 -11.45 11.71 -4.72
C SER A 317 -12.20 12.04 -6.00
N SER A 318 -13.52 12.21 -5.93
CA SER A 318 -14.31 12.64 -7.10
C SER A 318 -14.64 14.14 -7.01
N GLY A 319 -14.01 14.93 -7.88
CA GLY A 319 -14.03 16.39 -7.81
C GLY A 319 -13.11 16.95 -6.72
N SER A 320 -13.36 18.19 -6.33
CA SER A 320 -12.49 18.90 -5.39
C SER A 320 -12.56 18.31 -3.97
N LEU A 321 -11.39 18.20 -3.34
CA LEU A 321 -11.21 17.77 -1.95
C LEU A 321 -10.45 18.83 -1.16
N SER A 322 -11.05 19.30 -0.07
CA SER A 322 -10.44 20.26 0.86
C SER A 322 -9.87 19.54 2.08
N LEU A 323 -8.57 19.75 2.36
CA LEU A 323 -7.87 19.23 3.53
C LEU A 323 -7.71 20.34 4.57
N GLN A 324 -8.38 20.19 5.71
CA GLN A 324 -8.30 21.08 6.86
C GLN A 324 -7.46 20.47 7.99
N ASN A 325 -7.70 20.88 9.24
CA ASN A 325 -6.81 20.56 10.35
C ASN A 325 -6.77 19.06 10.67
N ASN A 326 -5.59 18.57 11.06
CA ASN A 326 -5.37 17.21 11.58
C ASN A 326 -5.83 16.12 10.60
N VAL A 327 -5.38 16.22 9.35
CA VAL A 327 -5.66 15.21 8.32
C VAL A 327 -4.40 14.41 8.04
N LEU A 328 -4.47 13.09 8.21
CA LEU A 328 -3.43 12.16 7.78
C LEU A 328 -4.01 11.22 6.73
N ILE A 329 -3.41 11.20 5.53
CA ILE A 329 -3.70 10.20 4.51
C ILE A 329 -2.44 9.39 4.28
N ARG A 330 -2.47 8.12 4.69
CA ARG A 330 -1.38 7.17 4.52
C ARG A 330 -1.75 6.18 3.42
N GLY A 331 -1.12 6.29 2.26
CA GLY A 331 -1.38 5.49 1.07
C GLY A 331 -1.33 6.31 -0.22
N THR A 332 -2.13 5.94 -1.21
CA THR A 332 -2.23 6.63 -2.51
C THR A 332 -3.58 7.34 -2.62
N LEU A 333 -3.56 8.66 -2.82
CA LEU A 333 -4.75 9.44 -3.14
C LEU A 333 -4.80 9.72 -4.65
N LEU A 334 -5.84 9.23 -5.33
CA LEU A 334 -6.13 9.53 -6.74
C LEU A 334 -7.29 10.50 -6.84
N THR A 335 -7.17 11.53 -7.67
CA THR A 335 -8.29 12.44 -7.93
C THR A 335 -8.89 12.19 -9.32
N GLU A 336 -10.20 12.24 -9.44
CA GLU A 336 -10.95 11.95 -10.65
C GLU A 336 -12.19 12.85 -10.78
N GLY A 337 -12.84 12.83 -11.94
CA GLY A 337 -14.07 13.60 -12.19
C GLY A 337 -13.81 15.05 -12.60
N SER A 338 -14.80 15.93 -12.43
CA SER A 338 -14.75 17.34 -12.82
C SER A 338 -14.13 18.21 -11.72
N SER A 339 -13.13 19.02 -12.09
CA SER A 339 -12.33 19.85 -11.16
C SER A 339 -11.74 19.04 -9.99
N PRO A 340 -10.94 18.00 -10.28
CA PRO A 340 -10.36 17.07 -9.31
C PRO A 340 -9.20 17.70 -8.50
N ASP A 341 -9.43 18.87 -7.91
CA ASP A 341 -8.45 19.64 -7.15
C ASP A 341 -8.25 19.09 -5.74
N ILE A 342 -7.03 19.20 -5.23
CA ILE A 342 -6.74 19.13 -3.79
C ILE A 342 -6.46 20.54 -3.29
N GLN A 343 -7.25 21.01 -2.33
CA GLN A 343 -7.05 22.30 -1.67
C GLN A 343 -6.66 22.08 -0.22
N VAL A 344 -5.54 22.65 0.22
CA VAL A 344 -5.06 22.50 1.59
C VAL A 344 -5.05 23.85 2.29
N SER A 345 -5.87 24.00 3.33
CA SER A 345 -5.97 25.23 4.12
C SER A 345 -5.78 25.03 5.62
N GLY A 346 -5.72 23.78 6.08
CA GLY A 346 -5.53 23.45 7.49
C GLY A 346 -4.09 23.26 7.92
N THR A 347 -3.92 23.06 9.22
CA THR A 347 -2.64 22.72 9.85
C THR A 347 -2.55 21.25 10.21
N ASN A 348 -1.32 20.71 10.34
CA ASN A 348 -1.09 19.30 10.61
C ASN A 348 -1.74 18.40 9.54
N VAL A 349 -1.54 18.74 8.27
CA VAL A 349 -1.96 17.94 7.10
C VAL A 349 -0.78 17.11 6.62
N ARG A 350 -0.96 15.80 6.51
CA ARG A 350 0.11 14.87 6.16
C ARG A 350 -0.36 13.88 5.11
N LEU A 351 0.33 13.84 3.97
CA LEU A 351 0.13 12.86 2.90
C LEU A 351 1.39 11.99 2.85
N GLU A 352 1.27 10.68 3.07
CA GLU A 352 2.42 9.79 3.14
C GLU A 352 2.18 8.49 2.37
N GLY A 353 3.07 8.18 1.41
CA GLY A 353 3.00 6.93 0.67
C GLY A 353 3.23 5.71 1.57
N VAL A 354 2.68 4.55 1.19
CA VAL A 354 2.84 3.29 1.92
C VAL A 354 3.88 2.42 1.22
N ASN A 355 4.83 1.92 2.00
CA ASN A 355 5.80 0.96 1.50
C ASN A 355 5.08 -0.33 1.13
N LEU A 356 5.34 -0.82 -0.08
CA LEU A 356 4.94 -2.15 -0.50
C LEU A 356 5.73 -3.19 0.30
N PRO A 357 5.14 -4.36 0.58
CA PRO A 357 5.91 -5.46 1.14
C PRO A 357 7.12 -5.80 0.26
N GLY A 358 8.22 -6.18 0.91
CA GLY A 358 9.48 -6.47 0.24
C GLY A 358 9.36 -7.61 -0.78
N LEU A 359 10.07 -7.45 -1.89
CA LEU A 359 10.26 -8.52 -2.86
C LEU A 359 11.29 -9.53 -2.33
N SER A 360 11.03 -10.81 -2.55
CA SER A 360 11.92 -11.90 -2.19
C SER A 360 13.26 -11.77 -2.90
N GLY A 361 14.35 -11.91 -2.14
CA GLY A 361 15.71 -11.82 -2.67
C GLY A 361 16.24 -10.39 -2.87
N THR A 362 15.51 -9.35 -2.45
CA THR A 362 15.99 -7.96 -2.50
C THR A 362 15.70 -7.20 -1.20
N THR A 363 16.55 -6.23 -0.89
CA THR A 363 16.39 -5.30 0.23
C THR A 363 15.77 -3.96 -0.21
N GLN A 364 15.54 -3.76 -1.51
CA GLN A 364 14.96 -2.54 -2.03
C GLN A 364 13.51 -2.39 -1.53
N VAL A 365 13.25 -1.29 -0.84
CA VAL A 365 11.90 -0.90 -0.44
C VAL A 365 11.25 -0.14 -1.58
N TYR A 366 10.08 -0.59 -1.99
CA TYR A 366 9.26 0.08 -2.99
C TYR A 366 8.07 0.77 -2.34
N GLN A 367 7.61 1.86 -2.92
CA GLN A 367 6.47 2.63 -2.41
C GLN A 367 5.59 3.07 -3.59
N LEU A 368 4.27 2.97 -3.40
CA LEU A 368 3.33 3.52 -4.38
C LEU A 368 3.35 5.06 -4.34
N PRO A 369 2.85 5.74 -5.39
CA PRO A 369 2.66 7.18 -5.36
C PRO A 369 1.82 7.60 -4.15
N THR A 370 2.16 8.74 -3.57
CA THR A 370 1.43 9.33 -2.44
C THR A 370 0.18 10.05 -2.91
N ALA A 371 0.31 10.82 -3.99
CA ALA A 371 -0.80 11.57 -4.58
C ALA A 371 -0.66 11.62 -6.10
N LEU A 372 -1.76 11.31 -6.79
CA LEU A 372 -1.94 11.42 -8.23
C LEU A 372 -3.12 12.39 -8.47
N VAL A 373 -2.78 13.63 -8.78
CA VAL A 373 -3.73 14.77 -8.84
C VAL A 373 -3.94 15.16 -10.29
N ALA A 374 -5.15 14.95 -10.80
CA ALA A 374 -5.48 15.11 -12.21
C ALA A 374 -5.55 16.58 -12.65
N ASP A 375 -5.83 17.50 -11.71
CA ASP A 375 -5.92 18.94 -11.95
C ASP A 375 -4.94 19.66 -11.00
N ASP A 376 -5.42 20.48 -10.06
CA ASP A 376 -4.54 21.29 -9.22
C ASP A 376 -4.34 20.74 -7.80
N LEU A 377 -3.12 20.91 -7.27
CA LEU A 377 -2.84 20.79 -5.84
C LEU A 377 -2.44 22.17 -5.30
N ARG A 378 -3.33 22.77 -4.51
CA ARG A 378 -3.21 24.15 -4.02
C ARG A 378 -2.99 24.20 -2.51
N ILE A 379 -1.92 24.84 -2.08
CA ILE A 379 -1.60 25.10 -0.68
C ILE A 379 -1.92 26.56 -0.35
N HIS A 380 -2.87 26.77 0.55
CA HIS A 380 -3.35 28.09 0.94
C HIS A 380 -2.55 28.70 2.09
N SER A 381 -2.78 30.00 2.32
CA SER A 381 -2.15 30.74 3.42
C SER A 381 -2.45 30.13 4.78
N SER A 382 -1.44 30.11 5.65
CA SER A 382 -1.46 29.54 7.01
C SER A 382 -1.60 28.02 7.07
N ALA A 383 -1.56 27.31 5.95
CA ALA A 383 -1.52 25.85 5.94
C ALA A 383 -0.20 25.31 6.49
N ASP A 384 -0.23 24.12 7.10
CA ASP A 384 0.95 23.36 7.52
C ASP A 384 0.84 21.95 6.99
N VAL A 385 1.65 21.66 5.96
CA VAL A 385 1.50 20.49 5.09
C VAL A 385 2.82 19.75 4.90
N GLU A 386 2.78 18.44 5.14
CA GLU A 386 3.87 17.51 4.83
C GLU A 386 3.41 16.49 3.77
N ILE A 387 4.15 16.38 2.67
CA ILE A 387 3.93 15.38 1.62
C ILE A 387 5.18 14.51 1.52
N LYS A 388 5.05 13.20 1.73
CA LYS A 388 6.16 12.24 1.65
C LYS A 388 5.93 11.19 0.58
N GLY A 389 6.88 11.03 -0.32
CA GLY A 389 6.88 10.05 -1.41
C GLY A 389 6.78 10.70 -2.78
N PHE A 390 6.30 9.94 -3.77
CA PHE A 390 6.14 10.42 -5.13
C PHE A 390 4.77 11.07 -5.32
N THR A 391 4.74 12.31 -5.80
CA THR A 391 3.52 13.07 -6.09
C THR A 391 3.54 13.54 -7.54
N MET A 392 2.46 13.28 -8.26
CA MET A 392 2.29 13.75 -9.64
C MET A 392 1.02 14.59 -9.78
N VAL A 393 1.15 15.77 -10.37
CA VAL A 393 0.07 16.76 -10.55
C VAL A 393 -0.01 17.13 -12.03
N TRP A 394 -1.12 16.80 -12.69
CA TRP A 394 -1.24 16.92 -14.16
C TRP A 394 -1.50 18.34 -14.65
N ASP A 395 -2.06 19.21 -13.81
CA ASP A 395 -2.14 20.64 -14.09
C ASP A 395 -1.16 21.43 -13.22
N GLU A 396 -1.58 22.01 -12.09
CA GLU A 396 -0.75 22.94 -11.33
C GLU A 396 -0.50 22.53 -9.88
N PHE A 397 0.77 22.48 -9.50
CA PHE A 397 1.16 22.55 -8.10
C PHE A 397 1.34 24.02 -7.71
N GLU A 398 0.42 24.54 -6.88
CA GLU A 398 0.37 25.94 -6.48
C GLU A 398 0.60 26.08 -4.97
N LEU A 399 1.67 26.77 -4.59
CA LEU A 399 1.78 27.38 -3.27
C LEU A 399 1.35 28.83 -3.39
N ARG A 400 0.22 29.18 -2.79
CA ARG A 400 -0.33 30.55 -2.75
C ARG A 400 0.44 31.44 -1.79
N PRO A 401 0.24 32.78 -1.82
CA PRO A 401 0.95 33.69 -0.94
C PRO A 401 0.59 33.37 0.51
N GLY A 402 1.61 33.00 1.29
CA GLY A 402 1.43 32.50 2.64
C GLY A 402 1.67 33.57 3.70
N SER A 403 0.97 33.49 4.83
CA SER A 403 1.36 34.18 6.07
C SER A 403 2.71 33.65 6.59
N ALA A 404 3.29 34.27 7.63
CA ALA A 404 4.50 33.78 8.28
C ALA A 404 4.35 32.39 8.93
N SER A 405 3.12 31.93 9.21
CA SER A 405 2.85 30.60 9.78
C SER A 405 2.77 29.49 8.73
N THR A 406 2.62 29.81 7.44
CA THR A 406 2.54 28.79 6.37
C THR A 406 3.77 27.88 6.38
N ARG A 407 3.58 26.57 6.31
CA ARG A 407 4.65 25.56 6.27
C ARG A 407 4.33 24.57 5.15
N LEU A 408 5.34 24.24 4.36
CA LEU A 408 5.27 23.20 3.34
C LEU A 408 6.55 22.40 3.39
N LYS A 409 6.42 21.08 3.50
CA LYS A 409 7.53 20.15 3.34
C LYS A 409 7.13 19.04 2.37
N VAL A 410 7.78 19.00 1.22
CA VAL A 410 7.72 17.88 0.29
C VAL A 410 9.01 17.08 0.42
N GLU A 411 8.93 15.81 0.80
CA GLU A 411 10.06 14.90 0.91
C GLU A 411 9.86 13.73 -0.06
N GLY A 412 10.65 13.68 -1.13
CA GLY A 412 10.49 12.73 -2.22
C GLY A 412 10.54 13.43 -3.59
N ASN A 413 9.58 13.13 -4.44
CA ASN A 413 9.54 13.62 -5.82
C ASN A 413 8.22 14.34 -6.07
N LEU A 414 8.28 15.57 -6.56
CA LEU A 414 7.16 16.28 -7.15
C LEU A 414 7.33 16.33 -8.67
N VAL A 415 6.34 15.82 -9.39
CA VAL A 415 6.28 15.86 -10.85
C VAL A 415 5.04 16.66 -11.22
N THR A 416 5.18 17.78 -11.95
CA THR A 416 4.03 18.66 -12.25
C THR A 416 4.07 19.33 -13.63
N ALA A 417 2.93 19.63 -14.25
CA ALA A 417 2.89 20.40 -15.49
C ALA A 417 3.16 21.89 -15.25
N GLY A 418 2.46 22.48 -14.28
CA GLY A 418 2.61 23.84 -13.77
C GLY A 418 3.17 23.85 -12.36
N LEU A 419 4.04 24.82 -12.06
CA LEU A 419 4.65 24.96 -10.75
C LEU A 419 4.65 26.43 -10.36
N LEU A 420 3.80 26.82 -9.42
CA LEU A 420 3.73 28.18 -8.89
C LEU A 420 4.16 28.19 -7.43
N LEU A 421 5.36 28.69 -7.16
CA LEU A 421 5.92 28.75 -5.80
C LEU A 421 5.94 30.20 -5.33
N GLN A 422 4.77 30.66 -4.89
CA GLN A 422 4.62 32.02 -4.39
C GLN A 422 5.16 32.16 -2.97
N GLY A 423 5.27 33.42 -2.55
CA GLY A 423 6.05 33.81 -1.41
C GLY A 423 5.25 33.94 -0.11
N ARG A 424 5.79 34.74 0.79
CA ARG A 424 5.15 35.24 2.00
C ARG A 424 4.45 36.55 1.69
N SER A 425 3.16 36.65 1.97
CA SER A 425 2.41 37.91 1.84
C SER A 425 2.97 39.00 2.76
N SER A 426 3.54 38.64 3.91
CA SER A 426 4.18 39.58 4.83
C SER A 426 5.50 40.17 4.34
N TRP A 427 6.05 39.67 3.23
CA TRP A 427 7.33 40.14 2.66
C TRP A 427 7.12 41.07 1.47
N VAL A 428 5.87 41.25 1.05
CA VAL A 428 5.49 42.15 -0.04
C VAL A 428 5.69 43.59 0.43
N LEU A 429 6.75 44.22 -0.09
CA LEU A 429 7.02 45.66 0.04
C LEU A 429 7.08 46.27 -1.36
N ASN A 430 6.76 47.55 -1.49
CA ASN A 430 6.91 48.27 -2.74
C ASN A 430 8.40 48.58 -3.05
N GLY A 431 8.69 49.00 -4.28
CA GLY A 431 10.08 49.21 -4.73
C GLY A 431 10.85 50.30 -3.98
N SER A 432 10.13 51.32 -3.48
CA SER A 432 10.72 52.42 -2.70
C SER A 432 11.10 51.95 -1.30
N GLU A 433 10.27 51.11 -0.67
CA GLU A 433 10.54 50.51 0.64
C GLU A 433 11.76 49.58 0.58
N TRP A 434 11.83 48.73 -0.45
CA TRP A 434 13.02 47.90 -0.68
C TRP A 434 14.29 48.73 -0.94
N GLY A 435 14.15 49.86 -1.63
CA GLY A 435 15.26 50.79 -1.85
C GLY A 435 15.74 51.46 -0.57
N ALA A 436 14.81 51.85 0.31
CA ALA A 436 15.12 52.41 1.62
C ALA A 436 15.82 51.39 2.51
N GLU A 437 15.35 50.14 2.55
CA GLU A 437 16.00 49.05 3.30
C GLU A 437 17.42 48.77 2.79
N LEU A 438 17.61 48.71 1.46
CA LEU A 438 18.93 48.52 0.87
C LEU A 438 19.87 49.68 1.23
N SER A 439 19.40 50.92 1.18
CA SER A 439 20.20 52.11 1.50
C SER A 439 20.59 52.14 2.99
N ALA A 440 19.66 51.77 3.88
CA ALA A 440 19.92 51.65 5.31
C ALA A 440 20.94 50.53 5.59
N PHE A 441 20.82 49.40 4.91
CA PHE A 441 21.80 48.32 4.98
C PHE A 441 23.18 48.74 4.46
N GLN A 442 23.27 49.46 3.34
CA GLN A 442 24.54 49.99 2.83
C GLN A 442 25.21 50.94 3.84
N THR A 443 24.42 51.77 4.53
CA THR A 443 24.92 52.61 5.62
C THR A 443 25.42 51.76 6.80
N ASN A 444 24.72 50.67 7.14
CA ASN A 444 25.16 49.73 8.17
C ASN A 444 26.50 49.06 7.84
N LEU A 445 26.78 48.82 6.55
CA LEU A 445 28.07 48.27 6.11
C LEU A 445 29.25 49.25 6.28
N LEU A 446 28.99 50.55 6.49
CA LEU A 446 30.03 51.54 6.79
C LEU A 446 30.51 51.47 8.24
N LEU A 447 29.80 50.76 9.12
CA LEU A 447 30.27 50.52 10.48
C LEU A 447 31.58 49.70 10.46
N PRO A 448 32.49 49.89 11.44
CA PRO A 448 33.70 49.07 11.56
C PRO A 448 33.39 47.57 11.56
N LEU A 449 34.30 46.74 11.04
CA LEU A 449 34.13 45.28 11.06
C LEU A 449 34.00 44.71 12.48
N SER A 450 34.56 45.41 13.46
CA SER A 450 34.47 45.07 14.89
C SER A 450 33.17 45.53 15.56
N ASP A 451 32.30 46.30 14.89
CA ASP A 451 31.07 46.81 15.48
C ASP A 451 30.04 45.67 15.60
N PRO A 452 29.53 45.37 16.82
CA PRO A 452 28.55 44.30 17.02
C PRO A 452 27.19 44.57 16.35
N ASN A 453 26.92 45.80 15.91
CA ASN A 453 25.70 46.17 15.19
C ASN A 453 25.85 46.08 13.67
N ARG A 454 27.05 45.82 13.15
CA ARG A 454 27.25 45.57 11.72
C ARG A 454 26.63 44.23 11.33
N ILE A 455 25.77 44.27 10.31
CA ILE A 455 25.15 43.09 9.72
C ILE A 455 25.74 42.92 8.32
N THR A 456 26.40 41.80 8.08
CA THR A 456 27.18 41.59 6.85
C THR A 456 26.32 41.31 5.62
N TYR A 457 25.17 40.65 5.80
CA TYR A 457 24.35 40.12 4.72
C TYR A 457 22.96 40.74 4.72
N PHE A 458 22.47 41.11 3.54
CA PHE A 458 21.16 41.74 3.39
C PHE A 458 19.99 40.85 3.84
N PRO A 459 19.97 39.53 3.59
CA PRO A 459 18.96 38.64 4.17
C PRO A 459 18.89 38.71 5.69
N THR A 460 20.03 38.67 6.39
CA THR A 460 20.10 38.80 7.85
C THR A 460 19.67 40.19 8.33
N TRP A 461 19.94 41.24 7.54
CA TRP A 461 19.42 42.59 7.82
C TRP A 461 17.89 42.59 7.79
N MET A 462 17.29 42.04 6.72
CA MET A 462 15.84 41.95 6.58
C MET A 462 15.20 41.10 7.68
N GLU A 463 15.85 40.03 8.10
CA GLU A 463 15.41 39.23 9.25
C GLU A 463 15.39 40.05 10.54
N ARG A 464 16.48 40.75 10.86
CA ARG A 464 16.59 41.53 12.11
C ARG A 464 15.72 42.78 12.12
N LYS A 465 15.48 43.40 10.96
CA LYS A 465 14.74 44.69 10.86
C LYS A 465 13.27 44.53 10.53
N ARG A 466 12.90 43.50 9.77
CA ARG A 466 11.52 43.27 9.30
C ARG A 466 10.93 41.93 9.74
N GLY A 467 11.71 41.07 10.40
CA GLY A 467 11.25 39.74 10.80
C GLY A 467 11.14 38.76 9.62
N PHE A 468 11.84 39.03 8.51
CA PHE A 468 11.84 38.16 7.34
C PHE A 468 12.73 36.95 7.60
N THR A 469 12.16 35.90 8.20
CA THR A 469 12.89 34.66 8.52
C THR A 469 13.57 34.07 7.29
N VAL A 470 14.90 34.08 7.28
CA VAL A 470 15.69 33.66 6.10
C VAL A 470 15.61 32.16 5.91
N GLN A 471 15.54 31.40 7.02
CA GLN A 471 15.44 29.95 6.98
C GLN A 471 14.14 29.50 6.26
N PRO A 472 14.26 28.74 5.16
CA PRO A 472 13.11 28.21 4.43
C PRO A 472 12.22 27.32 5.28
N ALA A 473 10.93 27.63 5.32
CA ALA A 473 9.90 26.74 5.86
C ALA A 473 8.96 26.17 4.78
N LEU A 474 9.31 26.42 3.51
CA LEU A 474 8.62 25.99 2.30
C LEU A 474 9.67 25.21 1.49
N THR A 475 9.70 23.89 1.63
CA THR A 475 10.85 23.07 1.23
C THR A 475 10.46 21.86 0.38
N PHE A 476 11.31 21.56 -0.60
CA PHE A 476 11.30 20.34 -1.40
C PHE A 476 12.63 19.62 -1.19
N GLN A 477 12.61 18.42 -0.68
CA GLN A 477 13.81 17.65 -0.34
C GLN A 477 13.74 16.27 -1.02
N PRO A 478 14.87 15.71 -1.48
CA PRO A 478 14.91 14.32 -1.90
C PRO A 478 14.47 13.39 -0.77
N ALA A 479 13.97 12.20 -1.12
CA ALA A 479 13.67 11.18 -0.13
C ALA A 479 14.94 10.81 0.67
N SER A 480 14.85 10.83 2.00
CA SER A 480 15.97 10.46 2.88
C SER A 480 16.04 8.96 3.19
N SER A 481 14.97 8.22 2.86
CA SER A 481 14.71 6.85 3.34
C SER A 481 15.23 5.72 2.44
N GLY A 482 15.86 6.03 1.29
CA GLY A 482 16.29 5.03 0.30
C GLY A 482 15.13 4.27 -0.39
N VAL A 483 13.90 4.73 -0.17
CA VAL A 483 12.69 4.18 -0.79
C VAL A 483 12.68 4.52 -2.28
N ARG A 484 12.34 3.52 -3.11
CA ARG A 484 12.16 3.70 -4.55
C ARG A 484 10.67 3.80 -4.86
N PRO A 485 10.19 4.91 -5.44
CA PRO A 485 8.81 4.98 -5.89
C PRO A 485 8.61 4.01 -7.07
N HIS A 486 7.44 3.36 -7.10
CA HIS A 486 7.03 2.44 -8.15
C HIS A 486 5.77 2.97 -8.83
N TRP A 487 5.77 3.05 -10.15
CA TRP A 487 4.56 3.39 -10.90
C TRP A 487 3.74 2.12 -11.15
N HIS A 488 2.50 2.11 -10.69
CA HIS A 488 1.61 0.97 -10.82
C HIS A 488 0.53 1.20 -11.88
N ASP A 489 0.45 0.27 -12.85
CA ASP A 489 -0.70 0.15 -13.75
C ASP A 489 -1.84 -0.61 -13.03
N TRP A 490 -2.87 0.14 -12.66
CA TRP A 490 -4.01 -0.35 -11.89
C TRP A 490 -4.92 -1.34 -12.64
N THR A 491 -4.69 -1.56 -13.94
CA THR A 491 -5.36 -2.63 -14.69
C THR A 491 -4.76 -4.02 -14.42
N GLN A 492 -3.60 -4.06 -13.77
CA GLN A 492 -2.87 -5.29 -13.47
C GLN A 492 -2.70 -5.48 -11.96
N PRO A 493 -2.46 -6.72 -11.49
CA PRO A 493 -2.12 -6.94 -10.10
C PRO A 493 -0.73 -6.38 -9.74
N VAL A 494 -0.55 -5.98 -8.47
CA VAL A 494 0.71 -5.43 -7.96
C VAL A 494 1.88 -6.41 -8.03
N PHE A 495 1.69 -7.62 -7.52
CA PHE A 495 2.68 -8.68 -7.53
C PHE A 495 2.39 -9.66 -8.65
N GLN A 496 3.43 -10.04 -9.39
CA GLN A 496 3.32 -10.93 -10.54
C GLN A 496 4.29 -12.10 -10.40
N LYS A 497 4.10 -13.14 -11.23
CA LYS A 497 5.05 -14.24 -11.33
C LYS A 497 6.42 -13.72 -11.78
N ALA A 498 7.49 -14.35 -11.31
CA ALA A 498 8.81 -14.10 -11.88
C ALA A 498 8.87 -14.61 -13.33
N SER A 499 9.77 -14.06 -14.13
CA SER A 499 9.95 -14.51 -15.53
C SER A 499 10.36 -15.98 -15.63
N SER A 500 11.06 -16.51 -14.63
CA SER A 500 11.46 -17.92 -14.52
C SER A 500 10.35 -18.87 -14.07
N ASP A 501 9.24 -18.35 -13.53
CA ASP A 501 8.24 -19.16 -12.84
C ASP A 501 7.04 -19.44 -13.77
N ALA A 502 6.48 -20.65 -13.66
CA ALA A 502 5.29 -21.04 -14.42
C ALA A 502 4.02 -20.28 -13.98
N GLY A 503 3.95 -19.92 -12.69
CA GLY A 503 2.87 -19.16 -12.07
C GLY A 503 3.36 -18.47 -10.79
N LEU A 504 2.44 -18.17 -9.88
CA LEU A 504 2.79 -17.58 -8.59
C LEU A 504 3.51 -18.60 -7.70
N ALA A 505 4.35 -18.11 -6.79
CA ALA A 505 5.07 -18.92 -5.82
C ALA A 505 4.45 -18.75 -4.43
N TRP A 506 4.40 -19.84 -3.66
CA TRP A 506 3.67 -19.91 -2.40
C TRP A 506 4.46 -20.66 -1.33
N ASP A 507 4.50 -20.12 -0.12
CA ASP A 507 5.07 -20.79 1.06
C ASP A 507 3.95 -21.41 1.90
N LEU A 508 4.13 -22.66 2.33
CA LEU A 508 3.22 -23.32 3.26
C LEU A 508 3.39 -22.71 4.66
N VAL A 509 2.34 -22.11 5.20
CA VAL A 509 2.35 -21.51 6.54
C VAL A 509 1.89 -22.51 7.59
N ARG A 510 0.76 -23.18 7.34
CA ARG A 510 0.22 -24.21 8.23
C ARG A 510 -0.60 -25.25 7.48
N TRP A 511 -0.70 -26.42 8.08
CA TRP A 511 -1.53 -27.53 7.63
C TRP A 511 -2.27 -28.13 8.83
N GLU A 512 -3.58 -28.34 8.69
CA GLU A 512 -4.47 -28.83 9.73
C GLU A 512 -5.37 -29.94 9.16
N GLU A 513 -5.63 -30.96 9.96
CA GLU A 513 -6.72 -31.91 9.72
C GLU A 513 -7.90 -31.46 10.57
N LEU A 514 -9.10 -31.39 9.99
CA LEU A 514 -10.31 -30.97 10.68
C LEU A 514 -11.16 -32.20 10.98
N ASP A 515 -11.64 -32.30 12.22
CA ASP A 515 -12.51 -33.39 12.68
C ASP A 515 -13.92 -33.33 12.10
#